data_AF-A0A931CNF1-F1
#
_entry.id   AF-A0A931CNF1-F1
#
_cell.length_a   1.000
_cell.length_b   1.000
_cell.length_c   1.000
_cell.angle_alpha   90.00
_cell.angle_beta   90.00
_cell.angle_gamma   90.00
#
_symmetry.space_group_name_H-M   'P 1'
#
loop_
_entity.id
_entity.type
_entity.pdbx_description
1 polymer ?
#
loop_
_entity_poly.entity_id
_entity_poly.type
_entity_poly.pdbx_seq_one_letter_code
_entity_poly.pdbx_strand_id
1 'polypeptide(L)'
;MSKPEMSTPEVSKPAEFSAALHIMVAGRPAVAFARIEEVDGHAHLQQLSVLPDFAGQGIGRALVHAAAAWSREAGYRSITLCTFSDLPFNAPFYASCGFAIIGSPGPGLAALRDHERRIGLDAAGRRVVMQRVFAPTPSPVRSRGSSSHLNVAARGNSPTENKLKLQVIDVGTAAHADRRRQPTSGA
;
A
#
# COMPACT_ATOMS: atom_id res chain seq x y z
N MET A 1 -16.70 -9.22 -23.50
CA MET A 1 -17.18 -7.92 -22.97
C MET A 1 -15.98 -6.99 -22.90
N SER A 2 -15.96 -5.95 -23.73
CA SER A 2 -14.84 -5.01 -23.83
C SER A 2 -14.79 -4.11 -22.60
N LYS A 3 -13.60 -3.98 -22.00
CA LYS A 3 -13.33 -3.09 -20.86
C LYS A 3 -13.49 -1.64 -21.31
N PRO A 4 -14.14 -0.75 -20.54
CA PRO A 4 -14.26 0.65 -20.91
C PRO A 4 -12.85 1.28 -20.98
N GLU A 5 -12.62 2.04 -22.04
CA GLU A 5 -11.41 2.83 -22.24
C GLU A 5 -11.37 3.95 -21.19
N MET A 6 -10.57 3.73 -20.14
CA MET A 6 -10.30 4.75 -19.15
C MET A 6 -9.25 5.69 -19.74
N SER A 7 -9.68 6.91 -20.09
CA SER A 7 -8.80 8.05 -20.40
C SER A 7 -7.62 8.08 -19.42
N THR A 8 -6.41 8.36 -19.93
CA THR A 8 -5.22 8.54 -19.08
C THR A 8 -5.55 9.53 -17.98
N PRO A 9 -5.47 9.13 -16.69
CA PRO A 9 -5.78 10.05 -15.61
C PRO A 9 -4.82 11.24 -15.69
N GLU A 10 -5.35 12.43 -15.41
CA GLU A 10 -4.55 13.62 -15.22
C GLU A 10 -3.45 13.33 -14.19
N VAL A 11 -2.22 13.81 -14.46
CA VAL A 11 -1.11 13.60 -13.53
C VAL A 11 -1.46 14.29 -12.22
N SER A 12 -1.61 13.50 -11.15
CA SER A 12 -1.88 14.02 -9.80
C SER A 12 -0.86 15.10 -9.41
N LYS A 13 -1.35 16.21 -8.86
CA LYS A 13 -0.49 17.34 -8.45
C LYS A 13 0.32 16.96 -7.21
N PRO A 14 1.56 17.47 -7.02
CA PRO A 14 2.38 17.16 -5.84
C PRO A 14 1.68 17.41 -4.50
N ALA A 15 0.84 18.45 -4.42
CA ALA A 15 0.06 18.77 -3.22
C ALA A 15 -0.88 17.64 -2.79
N GLU A 16 -1.37 16.82 -3.74
CA GLU A 16 -2.22 15.68 -3.45
C GLU A 16 -1.49 14.59 -2.66
N PHE A 17 -0.15 14.57 -2.67
CA PHE A 17 0.70 13.61 -1.94
C PHE A 17 1.25 14.14 -0.62
N SER A 18 0.83 15.33 -0.18
CA SER A 18 1.32 15.94 1.07
C SER A 18 1.06 15.11 2.32
N ALA A 19 0.01 14.28 2.31
CA ALA A 19 -0.31 13.35 3.39
C ALA A 19 0.50 12.03 3.35
N ALA A 20 1.22 11.77 2.25
CA ALA A 20 1.93 10.51 2.09
C ALA A 20 3.16 10.45 3.01
N LEU A 21 3.23 9.38 3.79
CA LEU A 21 4.41 8.99 4.54
C LEU A 21 5.46 8.39 3.62
N HIS A 22 5.01 7.56 2.67
CA HIS A 22 5.87 6.78 1.80
C HIS A 22 5.22 6.52 0.45
N ILE A 23 5.95 6.78 -0.63
CA ILE A 23 5.63 6.32 -1.98
C ILE A 23 6.66 5.27 -2.39
N MET A 24 6.16 4.11 -2.79
CA MET A 24 6.96 3.00 -3.28
C MET A 24 6.73 2.82 -4.77
N VAL A 25 7.78 2.73 -5.57
CA VAL A 25 7.71 2.64 -7.03
C VAL A 25 8.41 1.39 -7.53
N ALA A 26 7.81 0.69 -8.49
CA ALA A 26 8.40 -0.47 -9.15
C ALA A 26 8.77 -0.14 -10.61
N GLY A 27 9.98 -0.55 -11.01
CA GLY A 27 10.50 -0.41 -12.38
C GLY A 27 11.22 0.92 -12.67
N ARG A 28 11.96 0.94 -13.79
CA ARG A 28 12.56 2.13 -14.41
C ARG A 28 12.44 2.01 -15.94
N PRO A 29 11.54 2.77 -16.60
CA PRO A 29 10.59 3.73 -16.02
C PRO A 29 9.58 3.06 -15.07
N ALA A 30 8.93 3.87 -14.23
CA ALA A 30 7.96 3.39 -13.26
C ALA A 30 6.76 2.72 -13.95
N VAL A 31 6.41 1.51 -13.52
CA VAL A 31 5.27 0.73 -14.05
C VAL A 31 4.20 0.43 -12.99
N ALA A 32 4.52 0.68 -11.72
CA ALA A 32 3.58 0.56 -10.62
C ALA A 32 4.02 1.41 -9.43
N PHE A 33 3.07 1.77 -8.57
CA PHE A 33 3.37 2.41 -7.29
C PHE A 33 2.38 2.06 -6.20
N ALA A 34 2.82 2.27 -4.95
CA ALA A 34 1.99 2.24 -3.76
C ALA A 34 2.20 3.53 -2.94
N ARG A 35 1.11 4.07 -2.39
CA ARG A 35 1.11 5.27 -1.54
C ARG A 35 0.62 4.89 -0.14
N ILE A 36 1.37 5.29 0.87
CA ILE A 36 1.07 5.01 2.28
C ILE A 36 0.90 6.30 3.05
N GLU A 37 -0.13 6.35 3.88
CA GLU A 37 -0.49 7.46 4.78
C GLU A 37 -0.67 6.96 6.22
N GLU A 38 -0.93 7.86 7.17
CA GLU A 38 -1.39 7.50 8.51
C GLU A 38 -2.89 7.78 8.67
N VAL A 39 -3.64 6.81 9.19
CA VAL A 39 -5.05 7.00 9.60
C VAL A 39 -5.30 6.22 10.88
N ASP A 40 -5.86 6.86 11.90
CA ASP A 40 -6.16 6.25 13.21
C ASP A 40 -4.94 5.55 13.87
N GLY A 41 -3.73 6.09 13.66
CA GLY A 41 -2.48 5.49 14.15
C GLY A 41 -2.08 4.18 13.45
N HIS A 42 -2.71 3.87 12.32
CA HIS A 42 -2.34 2.78 11.42
C HIS A 42 -1.65 3.34 10.19
N ALA A 43 -0.71 2.56 9.62
CA ALA A 43 -0.36 2.78 8.23
C ALA A 43 -1.58 2.48 7.35
N HIS A 44 -1.81 3.28 6.32
CA HIS A 44 -2.92 3.13 5.41
C HIS A 44 -2.40 3.07 3.97
N LEU A 45 -2.57 1.92 3.30
CA LEU A 45 -2.30 1.77 1.88
C LEU A 45 -3.42 2.45 1.10
N GLN A 46 -3.23 3.74 0.82
CA GLN A 46 -4.25 4.55 0.17
C GLN A 46 -4.36 4.24 -1.33
N GLN A 47 -3.24 3.98 -1.98
CA GLN A 47 -3.26 3.68 -3.41
C GLN A 47 -2.29 2.57 -3.75
N LEU A 48 -2.75 1.69 -4.63
CA LEU A 48 -1.93 0.72 -5.35
C LEU A 48 -2.33 0.78 -6.81
N SER A 49 -1.37 0.97 -7.70
CA SER A 49 -1.64 1.00 -9.14
C SER A 49 -0.53 0.29 -9.89
N VAL A 50 -0.90 -0.56 -10.84
CA VAL A 50 0.00 -1.29 -11.73
C VAL A 50 -0.49 -1.02 -13.15
N LEU A 51 0.41 -0.63 -14.06
CA LEU A 51 0.05 -0.44 -15.46
C LEU A 51 -0.54 -1.74 -16.04
N PRO A 52 -1.57 -1.68 -16.89
CA PRO A 52 -2.26 -2.87 -17.41
C PRO A 52 -1.33 -3.91 -18.04
N ASP A 53 -0.32 -3.47 -18.81
CA ASP A 53 0.65 -4.35 -19.48
C ASP A 53 1.56 -5.12 -18.51
N PHE A 54 1.59 -4.68 -17.25
CA PHE A 54 2.39 -5.25 -16.16
C PHE A 54 1.53 -5.95 -15.10
N ALA A 55 0.20 -5.99 -15.29
CA ALA A 55 -0.71 -6.70 -14.40
C ALA A 55 -0.49 -8.23 -14.46
N GLY A 56 -0.80 -8.93 -13.37
CA GLY A 56 -0.67 -10.39 -13.29
C GLY A 56 0.76 -10.92 -13.09
N GLN A 57 1.79 -10.05 -13.11
CA GLN A 57 3.20 -10.45 -12.96
C GLN A 57 3.70 -10.43 -11.49
N GLY A 58 2.79 -10.38 -10.52
CA GLY A 58 3.14 -10.36 -9.08
C GLY A 58 3.61 -9.00 -8.53
N ILE A 59 3.77 -7.96 -9.36
CA ILE A 59 4.25 -6.63 -8.95
C ILE A 59 3.37 -6.02 -7.84
N GLY A 60 2.04 -6.04 -8.00
CA GLY A 60 1.13 -5.52 -6.99
C GLY A 60 1.28 -6.22 -5.64
N ARG A 61 1.47 -7.55 -5.65
CA ARG A 61 1.73 -8.34 -4.43
C ARG A 61 3.05 -7.93 -3.78
N ALA A 62 4.10 -7.76 -4.57
CA ALA A 62 5.41 -7.34 -4.07
C ALA A 62 5.34 -5.95 -3.42
N LEU A 63 4.62 -4.99 -4.03
CA LEU A 63 4.38 -3.68 -3.44
C LEU A 63 3.59 -3.76 -2.12
N VAL A 64 2.55 -4.58 -2.04
CA VAL A 64 1.78 -4.78 -0.79
C VAL A 64 2.65 -5.37 0.33
N HIS A 65 3.51 -6.35 0.01
CA HIS A 65 4.42 -6.91 1.00
C HIS A 65 5.48 -5.91 1.45
N ALA A 66 6.04 -5.12 0.54
CA ALA A 66 6.99 -4.06 0.87
C ALA A 66 6.34 -2.97 1.74
N ALA A 67 5.11 -2.57 1.43
CA ALA A 67 4.33 -1.65 2.24
C ALA A 67 4.15 -2.19 3.67
N ALA A 68 3.71 -3.44 3.81
CA ALA A 68 3.55 -4.09 5.11
C ALA A 68 4.87 -4.22 5.89
N ALA A 69 5.97 -4.57 5.21
CA ALA A 69 7.29 -4.67 5.83
C ALA A 69 7.77 -3.32 6.36
N TRP A 70 7.70 -2.28 5.52
CA TRP A 70 8.01 -0.91 5.91
C TRP A 70 7.14 -0.44 7.08
N SER A 71 5.83 -0.68 7.04
CA SER A 71 4.93 -0.25 8.12
C SER A 71 5.32 -0.87 9.46
N ARG A 72 5.71 -2.16 9.46
CA ARG A 72 6.21 -2.82 10.66
C ARG A 72 7.53 -2.21 11.15
N GLU A 73 8.47 -1.96 10.24
CA GLU A 73 9.77 -1.33 10.56
C GLU A 73 9.61 0.10 11.09
N ALA A 74 8.62 0.83 10.59
CA ALA A 74 8.24 2.16 11.05
C ALA A 74 7.51 2.16 12.42
N GLY A 75 7.24 0.99 13.00
CA GLY A 75 6.64 0.85 14.33
C GLY A 75 5.10 0.80 14.36
N TYR A 76 4.44 0.77 13.21
CA TYR A 76 2.99 0.55 13.18
C TYR A 76 2.65 -0.87 13.61
N ARG A 77 1.50 -1.04 14.26
CA ARG A 77 0.98 -2.37 14.66
C ARG A 77 0.15 -3.04 13.58
N SER A 78 -0.29 -2.28 12.57
CA SER A 78 -1.06 -2.79 11.45
C SER A 78 -1.00 -1.85 10.25
N ILE A 79 -1.41 -2.40 9.10
CA ILE A 79 -1.67 -1.64 7.87
C ILE A 79 -3.13 -1.85 7.45
N THR A 80 -3.77 -0.81 6.96
CA THR A 80 -5.18 -0.79 6.54
C THR A 80 -5.31 -0.38 5.08
N LEU A 81 -6.47 -0.64 4.47
CA LEU A 81 -6.83 -0.17 3.13
C LEU A 81 -8.36 -0.15 2.96
N CYS A 82 -8.83 0.59 1.97
CA CYS A 82 -10.20 0.49 1.45
C CYS A 82 -10.18 -0.19 0.08
N THR A 83 -11.10 -1.13 -0.15
CA THR A 83 -11.18 -1.85 -1.43
C THR A 83 -12.61 -2.29 -1.72
N PHE A 84 -12.85 -2.78 -2.94
CA PHE A 84 -14.13 -3.37 -3.33
C PHE A 84 -14.22 -4.82 -2.85
N SER A 85 -15.30 -5.18 -2.16
CA SER A 85 -15.57 -6.57 -1.74
C SER A 85 -16.09 -7.42 -2.89
N ASP A 86 -16.87 -6.82 -3.79
CA ASP A 86 -17.65 -7.57 -4.78
C ASP A 86 -16.91 -7.74 -6.11
N LEU A 87 -15.76 -7.08 -6.26
CA LEU A 87 -14.90 -7.25 -7.43
C LEU A 87 -13.97 -8.45 -7.21
N PRO A 88 -14.04 -9.51 -8.04
CA PRO A 88 -13.38 -10.80 -7.78
C PRO A 88 -11.87 -10.72 -7.56
N PHE A 89 -11.23 -9.69 -8.11
CA PHE A 89 -9.78 -9.50 -8.07
C PHE A 89 -9.29 -8.69 -6.86
N ASN A 90 -10.17 -8.09 -6.06
CA ASN A 90 -9.78 -7.10 -5.04
C ASN A 90 -9.70 -7.69 -3.63
N ALA A 91 -10.84 -7.84 -2.94
CA ALA A 91 -10.82 -8.37 -1.57
C ALA A 91 -10.12 -9.74 -1.44
N PRO A 92 -10.30 -10.71 -2.37
CA PRO A 92 -9.52 -11.96 -2.34
C PRO A 92 -8.02 -11.77 -2.52
N PHE A 93 -7.58 -10.83 -3.36
CA PHE A 93 -6.16 -10.49 -3.52
C PHE A 93 -5.56 -9.97 -2.20
N TYR A 94 -6.22 -9.02 -1.54
CA TYR A 94 -5.74 -8.49 -0.27
C TYR A 94 -5.85 -9.52 0.87
N ALA A 95 -6.88 -10.36 0.87
CA ALA A 95 -6.99 -11.49 1.80
C ALA A 95 -5.80 -12.45 1.69
N SER A 96 -5.39 -12.78 0.46
CA SER A 96 -4.18 -13.60 0.23
C SER A 96 -2.87 -12.91 0.66
N CYS A 97 -2.88 -11.59 0.91
CA CYS A 97 -1.77 -10.83 1.46
C CYS A 97 -1.83 -10.69 2.99
N GLY A 98 -2.78 -11.36 3.65
CA GLY A 98 -2.96 -11.37 5.11
C GLY A 98 -3.86 -10.27 5.65
N PHE A 99 -4.65 -9.60 4.80
CA PHE A 99 -5.65 -8.64 5.26
C PHE A 99 -6.98 -9.33 5.58
N ALA A 100 -7.70 -8.84 6.57
CA ALA A 100 -9.06 -9.26 6.90
C ALA A 100 -10.00 -8.06 6.88
N ILE A 101 -11.27 -8.26 6.51
CA ILE A 101 -12.31 -7.23 6.59
C ILE A 101 -12.54 -6.88 8.07
N ILE A 102 -12.66 -5.59 8.39
CA ILE A 102 -13.05 -5.12 9.72
C ILE A 102 -14.45 -4.50 9.68
N GLY A 103 -15.28 -4.86 10.66
CA GLY A 103 -16.68 -4.39 10.73
C GLY A 103 -16.87 -3.05 11.41
N SER A 104 -15.93 -2.63 12.25
CA SER A 104 -15.99 -1.39 13.03
C SER A 104 -14.65 -0.64 12.87
N PRO A 105 -14.48 0.13 11.78
CA PRO A 105 -13.30 0.96 11.60
C PRO A 105 -13.29 2.13 12.62
N GLY A 106 -12.09 2.64 12.92
CA GLY A 106 -11.92 3.87 13.68
C GLY A 106 -12.50 5.11 12.97
N PRO A 107 -12.59 6.25 13.67
CA PRO A 107 -13.25 7.45 13.16
C PRO A 107 -12.58 8.02 11.89
N GLY A 108 -11.25 7.99 11.77
CA GLY A 108 -10.54 8.45 10.58
C GLY A 108 -10.83 7.57 9.37
N LEU A 109 -10.81 6.25 9.53
CA LEU A 109 -11.16 5.30 8.47
C LEU A 109 -12.64 5.40 8.07
N ALA A 110 -13.54 5.64 9.04
CA ALA A 110 -14.95 5.91 8.77
C ALA A 110 -15.12 7.21 7.95
N ALA A 111 -14.45 8.29 8.33
CA ALA A 111 -14.48 9.55 7.61
C ALA A 111 -13.92 9.43 6.18
N LEU A 112 -12.86 8.64 5.99
CA LEU A 112 -12.32 8.31 4.66
C LEU A 112 -13.38 7.58 3.84
N ARG A 113 -14.02 6.54 4.40
CA ARG A 113 -15.11 5.83 3.71
C ARG A 113 -16.27 6.74 3.34
N ASP A 114 -16.67 7.64 4.23
CA ASP A 114 -17.72 8.62 3.96
C ASP A 114 -17.33 9.60 2.87
N HIS A 115 -16.07 10.04 2.84
CA HIS A 115 -15.56 10.86 1.75
C HIS A 115 -15.67 10.13 0.41
N GLU A 116 -15.16 8.91 0.34
CA GLU A 116 -15.19 8.15 -0.91
C GLU A 116 -16.64 7.83 -1.35
N ARG A 117 -17.59 7.70 -0.41
CA ARG A 117 -19.01 7.55 -0.72
C ARG A 117 -19.57 8.83 -1.34
N ARG A 118 -19.25 10.01 -0.78
CA ARG A 118 -19.69 11.32 -1.31
C ARG A 118 -19.20 11.59 -2.72
N ILE A 119 -18.00 11.14 -3.07
CA ILE A 119 -17.47 11.26 -4.44
C ILE A 119 -17.90 10.09 -5.36
N GLY A 120 -18.82 9.24 -4.91
CA GLY A 120 -19.52 8.27 -5.76
C GLY A 120 -18.79 6.94 -6.01
N LEU A 121 -17.68 6.64 -5.32
CA LEU A 121 -16.91 5.42 -5.61
C LEU A 121 -17.67 4.13 -5.29
N ASP A 122 -18.71 4.18 -4.45
CA ASP A 122 -19.58 3.03 -4.16
C ASP A 122 -20.44 2.62 -5.37
N ALA A 123 -20.53 3.44 -6.43
CA ALA A 123 -21.26 3.10 -7.65
C ALA A 123 -20.67 1.87 -8.39
N ALA A 124 -19.38 1.59 -8.21
CA ALA A 124 -18.72 0.44 -8.80
C ALA A 124 -18.86 -0.86 -7.98
N GLY A 125 -19.48 -0.79 -6.79
CA GLY A 125 -19.71 -1.94 -5.91
C GLY A 125 -19.45 -1.62 -4.43
N ARG A 126 -19.74 -2.59 -3.56
CA ARG A 126 -19.55 -2.40 -2.12
C ARG A 126 -18.08 -2.21 -1.77
N ARG A 127 -17.81 -1.18 -0.99
CA ARG A 127 -16.49 -0.83 -0.45
C ARG A 127 -16.37 -1.24 1.01
N VAL A 128 -15.26 -1.90 1.34
CA VAL A 128 -14.95 -2.40 2.68
C VAL A 128 -13.58 -1.91 3.13
N VAL A 129 -13.41 -1.78 4.44
CA VAL A 129 -12.10 -1.55 5.07
C VAL A 129 -11.50 -2.91 5.41
N MET A 130 -10.22 -3.10 5.07
CA MET A 130 -9.46 -4.28 5.45
C MET A 130 -8.23 -3.90 6.26
N GLN A 131 -7.82 -4.77 7.18
CA GLN A 131 -6.67 -4.58 8.04
C GLN A 131 -5.80 -5.84 8.07
N ARG A 132 -4.49 -5.65 8.05
CA ARG A 132 -3.50 -6.66 8.40
C ARG A 132 -2.77 -6.25 9.67
N VAL A 133 -2.94 -7.04 10.72
CA VAL A 133 -2.23 -6.85 12.00
C VAL A 133 -0.87 -7.51 11.93
N PHE A 134 0.15 -6.84 12.45
CA PHE A 134 1.49 -7.42 12.58
C PHE A 134 1.61 -8.10 13.94
N ALA A 135 2.24 -9.28 13.95
CA ALA A 135 2.62 -9.89 15.21
C ALA A 135 3.53 -8.93 16.00
N PRO A 136 3.37 -8.82 17.32
CA PRO A 136 4.32 -8.06 18.13
C PRO A 136 5.72 -8.61 17.84
N THR A 137 6.68 -7.74 17.57
CA THR A 137 8.08 -8.16 17.48
C THR A 137 8.40 -8.88 18.78
N PRO A 138 8.82 -10.16 18.74
CA PRO A 138 9.16 -10.87 19.97
C PRO A 138 10.19 -10.03 20.69
N SER A 139 9.89 -9.66 21.94
CA SER A 139 10.87 -8.98 22.79
C SER A 139 12.13 -9.85 22.78
N PRO A 140 13.34 -9.28 22.60
CA PRO A 140 14.55 -10.07 22.72
C PRO A 140 14.46 -10.79 24.06
N VAL A 141 14.50 -12.13 24.02
CA VAL A 141 14.47 -12.97 25.21
C VAL A 141 15.57 -12.42 26.11
N ARG A 142 15.19 -11.72 27.17
CA ARG A 142 16.15 -11.27 28.19
C ARG A 142 16.75 -12.55 28.73
N SER A 143 18.00 -12.83 28.36
CA SER A 143 18.79 -13.80 29.10
C SER A 143 18.70 -13.37 30.57
N ARG A 144 18.32 -14.31 31.45
CA ARG A 144 18.19 -14.03 32.88
C ARG A 144 19.58 -13.70 33.42
N GLY A 145 19.90 -12.41 33.40
CA GLY A 145 21.05 -11.78 34.03
C GLY A 145 20.53 -10.58 34.82
N SER A 146 20.91 -10.55 36.09
CA SER A 146 20.36 -9.75 37.17
C SER A 146 20.29 -8.23 36.93
N SER A 147 19.30 -7.62 37.57
CA SER A 147 19.24 -6.23 38.06
C SER A 147 18.74 -5.12 37.13
N SER A 148 17.44 -4.81 37.34
CA SER A 148 16.86 -3.48 37.62
C SER A 148 17.40 -2.27 36.86
N HIS A 149 16.59 -1.73 35.93
CA HIS A 149 16.28 -0.30 35.83
C HIS A 149 14.94 -0.14 35.09
N LEU A 150 13.97 0.51 35.74
CA LEU A 150 12.75 1.01 35.10
C LEU A 150 13.15 1.98 33.99
N ASN A 151 12.56 1.84 32.81
CA ASN A 151 12.53 2.93 31.84
C ASN A 151 11.12 3.01 31.23
N VAL A 152 10.28 3.85 31.82
CA VAL A 152 9.07 4.35 31.17
C VAL A 152 9.49 5.62 30.44
N ALA A 153 9.71 5.48 29.14
CA ALA A 153 9.75 6.60 28.22
C ALA A 153 8.70 6.34 27.14
N ALA A 154 7.50 6.84 27.38
CA ALA A 154 6.52 7.06 26.33
C ALA A 154 7.15 8.06 25.34
N ARG A 155 7.48 7.59 24.13
CA ARG A 155 7.87 8.51 23.06
C ARG A 155 6.61 9.21 22.58
N GLY A 156 6.43 10.44 23.04
CA GLY A 156 5.69 11.45 22.30
C GLY A 156 6.44 11.67 20.99
N ASN A 157 5.82 11.32 19.87
CA ASN A 157 6.33 11.69 18.57
C ASN A 157 5.91 13.14 18.34
N SER A 158 6.85 14.08 18.51
CA SER A 158 6.63 15.48 18.15
C SER A 158 6.36 15.57 16.63
N PRO A 159 5.34 16.32 16.18
CA PRO A 159 4.99 16.44 14.77
C PRO A 159 5.88 17.51 14.13
N THR A 160 7.11 17.15 13.78
CA THR A 160 8.00 18.07 13.05
C THR A 160 8.52 17.40 11.79
N GLU A 161 7.98 17.88 10.66
CA GLU A 161 8.29 17.53 9.28
C GLU A 161 8.06 16.06 8.89
N ASN A 162 6.83 15.77 8.48
CA ASN A 162 6.50 14.53 7.78
C ASN A 162 7.14 14.56 6.38
N LYS A 163 8.45 14.32 6.30
CA LYS A 163 9.20 14.36 5.04
C LYS A 163 8.84 13.11 4.23
N LEU A 164 8.04 13.31 3.17
CA LEU A 164 7.67 12.28 2.21
C LEU A 164 8.88 11.42 1.83
N LYS A 165 8.79 10.10 2.03
CA LYS A 165 9.81 9.15 1.59
C LYS A 165 9.45 8.58 0.22
N LEU A 166 10.40 8.58 -0.72
CA LEU A 166 10.28 7.87 -2.00
C LEU A 166 11.26 6.69 -2.01
N GLN A 167 10.76 5.49 -2.31
CA GLN A 167 11.57 4.28 -2.42
C GLN A 167 11.29 3.57 -3.74
N VAL A 168 12.33 3.27 -4.51
CA VAL A 168 12.24 2.36 -5.66
C VAL A 168 12.45 0.94 -5.16
N ILE A 169 11.52 0.04 -5.48
CA ILE A 169 11.58 -1.37 -5.17
C ILE A 169 11.97 -2.12 -6.43
N ASP A 170 13.03 -2.91 -6.33
CA ASP A 170 13.38 -3.90 -7.34
C ASP A 170 12.44 -5.10 -7.18
N VAL A 171 11.37 -5.10 -7.97
CA VAL A 171 10.46 -6.23 -8.10
C VAL A 171 11.08 -7.18 -9.12
N GLY A 172 12.08 -7.95 -8.67
CA GLY A 172 12.93 -8.82 -9.49
C GLY A 172 12.25 -9.26 -10.79
N THR A 173 12.65 -8.64 -11.90
CA THR A 173 12.02 -8.87 -13.19
C THR A 173 12.43 -10.23 -13.72
N ALA A 174 11.54 -11.20 -13.69
CA ALA A 174 11.50 -12.28 -14.68
C ALA A 174 10.94 -11.76 -16.03
N ALA A 175 11.37 -10.56 -16.45
CA ALA A 175 10.88 -9.87 -17.64
C ALA A 175 12.02 -9.07 -18.30
N HIS A 176 13.16 -9.73 -18.51
CA HIS A 176 14.23 -9.26 -19.38
C HIS A 176 14.80 -10.42 -20.20
N ALA A 177 13.95 -10.99 -21.04
CA ALA A 177 14.40 -11.64 -22.27
C ALA A 177 13.28 -11.54 -23.30
N ASP A 178 13.64 -11.09 -24.49
CA ASP A 178 12.86 -11.20 -25.72
C ASP A 178 11.76 -10.17 -25.99
N ARG A 179 12.19 -8.92 -26.23
CA ARG A 179 11.54 -8.05 -27.21
C ARG A 179 12.55 -7.13 -27.91
N ARG A 180 13.58 -7.75 -28.50
CA ARG A 180 14.37 -7.14 -29.57
C ARG A 180 14.55 -8.15 -30.70
N ARG A 181 13.49 -8.33 -31.49
CA ARG A 181 13.62 -8.64 -32.92
C ARG A 181 12.68 -7.73 -33.68
N GLN A 182 13.22 -6.58 -34.11
CA GLN A 182 12.76 -5.99 -35.37
C GLN A 182 13.16 -6.95 -36.50
N PRO A 183 12.33 -7.13 -37.52
CA PRO A 183 12.82 -7.25 -38.88
C PRO A 183 12.77 -5.87 -39.52
N THR A 184 13.95 -5.35 -39.84
CA THR A 184 14.12 -4.37 -40.91
C THR A 184 13.97 -5.07 -42.25
N SER A 185 12.97 -4.69 -43.05
CA SER A 185 12.97 -4.69 -44.52
C SER A 185 11.63 -4.06 -44.97
N GLY A 186 11.53 -2.96 -45.72
CA GLY A 186 12.49 -2.35 -46.62
C GLY A 186 12.41 -3.00 -48.00
N ALA A 187 11.57 -2.40 -48.87
CA ALA A 187 11.42 -2.55 -50.33
C ALA A 187 11.02 -3.93 -50.90
#